data_AF-A0A933ZVS3-F1
#
_entry.id   AF-A0A933ZVS3-F1
#
_cell.length_a   1.000
_cell.length_b   1.000
_cell.length_c   1.000
_cell.angle_alpha   90.00
_cell.angle_beta   90.00
_cell.angle_gamma   90.00
#
_symmetry.space_group_name_H-M   'P 1'
#
loop_
_entity.id
_entity.type
_entity.pdbx_description
1 polymer ?
#
loop_
_entity_poly.entity_id
_entity_poly.type
_entity_poly.pdbx_seq_one_letter_code
_entity_poly.pdbx_strand_id
1 'polypeptide(L)'
;MHDQPFLRARSAATRSHRRTERSHVYQSLDVLRTRHREMRLLETCLETRAPVVIDNTNPTRQDRRRYIEPAKAADYSVHSYFFQSRVAECIARNETRPEQQRVPKTALLHTCKILERPAREEGFNQMWFVRPALGDGFLVEERHDEVR
;
A
#
# COMPACT_ATOMS: atom_id res chain seq x y z
N MET A 1 -25.23 6.38 -7.16
CA MET A 1 -25.45 5.56 -5.94
C MET A 1 -24.11 5.45 -5.23
N HIS A 2 -23.95 6.23 -4.17
CA HIS A 2 -22.92 6.24 -3.12
C HIS A 2 -21.45 5.91 -3.52
N ASP A 3 -20.75 6.95 -3.97
CA ASP A 3 -19.28 7.04 -3.88
C ASP A 3 -18.89 7.10 -2.39
N GLN A 4 -18.51 5.96 -1.83
CA GLN A 4 -17.85 5.89 -0.54
C GLN A 4 -16.36 6.17 -0.72
N PRO A 5 -15.71 6.97 0.14
CA PRO A 5 -14.27 7.19 0.05
C PRO A 5 -13.52 5.90 0.41
N PHE A 6 -12.57 5.51 -0.45
CA PHE A 6 -11.78 4.29 -0.31
C PHE A 6 -10.30 4.58 -0.05
N LEU A 7 -9.74 4.05 1.04
CA LEU A 7 -8.31 4.10 1.34
C LEU A 7 -7.59 2.97 0.60
N ARG A 8 -6.63 3.26 -0.30
CA ARG A 8 -5.76 2.20 -0.88
C ARG A 8 -4.44 2.13 -0.14
N ALA A 9 -4.20 1.07 0.62
CA ALA A 9 -2.88 0.77 1.19
C ALA A 9 -2.08 -0.11 0.22
N ARG A 10 -0.98 0.43 -0.31
CA ARG A 10 -0.16 -0.22 -1.35
C ARG A 10 1.14 -0.75 -0.74
N SER A 11 1.37 -2.05 -0.79
CA SER A 11 2.64 -2.66 -0.34
C SER A 11 3.42 -3.24 -1.52
N ALA A 12 4.20 -2.42 -2.23
CA ALA A 12 5.41 -2.81 -2.98
C ALA A 12 6.01 -1.64 -3.76
N ALA A 13 7.34 -1.63 -3.84
CA ALA A 13 8.18 -0.68 -4.56
C ALA A 13 7.99 -0.74 -6.09
N THR A 14 6.81 -0.37 -6.60
CA THR A 14 6.57 -0.24 -8.04
C THR A 14 5.63 0.94 -8.28
N ARG A 15 6.22 2.05 -8.74
CA ARG A 15 5.49 3.27 -9.14
C ARG A 15 4.69 2.97 -10.41
N SER A 16 3.41 2.58 -10.27
CA SER A 16 2.50 2.49 -11.43
C SER A 16 1.78 3.82 -11.66
N HIS A 17 2.14 4.54 -12.72
CA HIS A 17 1.50 5.77 -13.22
C HIS A 17 0.20 5.51 -14.02
N ARG A 18 -0.62 4.53 -13.68
CA ARG A 18 -1.84 4.26 -14.48
C ARG A 18 -3.05 4.01 -13.59
N ARG A 19 -3.91 5.03 -13.53
CA ARG A 19 -5.33 5.04 -13.07
C ARG A 19 -5.68 5.44 -11.63
N THR A 20 -4.98 6.39 -11.01
CA THR A 20 -5.51 7.05 -9.77
C THR A 20 -5.28 8.56 -9.69
N GLU A 21 -4.79 9.18 -10.76
CA GLU A 21 -4.14 10.51 -10.69
C GLU A 21 -5.07 11.73 -10.59
N ARG A 22 -6.41 11.57 -10.56
CA ARG A 22 -7.32 12.74 -10.62
C ARG A 22 -8.31 12.92 -9.47
N SER A 23 -8.45 11.96 -8.55
CA SER A 23 -9.47 12.06 -7.48
C SER A 23 -8.97 11.74 -6.07
N HIS A 24 -7.75 11.23 -5.91
CA HIS A 24 -7.23 10.81 -4.61
C HIS A 24 -5.97 11.57 -4.24
N VAL A 25 -5.84 11.92 -2.96
CA VAL A 25 -4.60 12.44 -2.39
C VAL A 25 -3.60 11.30 -2.28
N TYR A 26 -2.43 11.45 -2.90
CA TYR A 26 -1.36 10.47 -2.84
C TYR A 26 -0.39 10.81 -1.71
N GLN A 27 -0.21 9.87 -0.77
CA GLN A 27 0.75 10.00 0.32
C GLN A 27 1.82 8.93 0.20
N SER A 28 3.08 9.36 0.31
CA SER A 28 4.23 8.47 0.40
C SER A 28 5.21 9.06 1.39
N LEU A 29 5.76 8.22 2.25
CA LEU A 29 6.74 8.60 3.26
C LEU A 29 8.01 9.15 2.61
N ASP A 30 8.37 8.69 1.42
CA ASP A 30 9.53 9.18 0.67
C ASP A 30 9.37 10.67 0.30
N VAL A 31 8.14 11.09 -0.01
CA VAL A 31 7.80 12.48 -0.33
C VAL A 31 7.62 13.32 0.94
N LEU A 32 6.92 12.78 1.95
CA LEU A 32 6.58 13.50 3.17
C LEU A 32 7.72 13.55 4.19
N ARG A 33 8.74 12.68 4.04
CA ARG A 33 9.98 12.55 4.83
C ARG A 33 9.80 12.13 6.28
N THR A 34 8.71 12.52 6.95
CA THR A 34 8.47 12.20 8.37
C THR A 34 7.08 11.62 8.59
N ARG A 35 6.99 10.70 9.57
CA ARG A 35 5.73 10.11 10.01
C ARG A 35 4.76 11.13 10.57
N HIS A 36 5.26 12.19 11.20
CA HIS A 36 4.41 13.27 11.69
C HIS A 36 3.69 13.98 10.54
N ARG A 37 4.41 14.35 9.47
CA ARG A 37 3.80 15.02 8.30
C ARG A 37 2.79 14.13 7.59
N GLU A 38 3.09 12.84 7.49
CA GLU A 38 2.17 11.84 6.98
C GLU A 38 0.88 11.76 7.79
N MET A 39 0.97 11.61 9.11
CA MET A 39 -0.24 11.54 9.95
C MET A 39 -1.06 12.83 9.90
N ARG A 40 -0.43 14.00 9.92
CA ARG A 40 -1.13 15.28 9.78
C ARG A 40 -1.88 15.38 8.44
N LEU A 41 -1.26 14.93 7.35
CA LEU A 41 -1.93 14.94 6.05
C LEU A 41 -3.08 13.93 5.99
N LEU A 42 -2.91 12.74 6.59
CA LEU A 42 -3.98 11.76 6.73
C LEU A 42 -5.16 12.35 7.52
N GLU A 43 -4.92 12.94 8.68
CA GLU A 43 -5.94 13.59 9.50
C GLU A 43 -6.73 14.62 8.69
N THR A 44 -6.05 15.53 7.98
CA THR A 44 -6.71 16.51 7.10
C THR A 44 -7.54 15.84 6.00
N CYS A 45 -7.03 14.77 5.39
CA CYS A 45 -7.81 14.02 4.40
C CYS A 45 -9.08 13.42 5.01
N LEU A 46 -8.99 12.82 6.19
CA LEU A 46 -10.12 12.22 6.89
C LEU A 46 -11.16 13.27 7.29
N GLU A 47 -10.73 14.41 7.85
CA GLU A 47 -11.60 15.53 8.23
C GLU A 47 -12.34 16.13 7.02
N THR A 48 -11.67 16.22 5.88
CA THR A 48 -12.23 16.78 4.64
C THR A 48 -12.98 15.76 3.79
N ARG A 49 -13.08 14.51 4.25
CA ARG A 49 -13.64 13.36 3.52
C ARG A 49 -12.97 13.13 2.15
N ALA A 50 -11.71 13.54 2.01
CA ALA A 50 -10.95 13.35 0.79
C ALA A 50 -10.52 11.87 0.64
N PRO A 51 -10.68 11.25 -0.55
CA PRO A 51 -10.11 9.94 -0.84
C PRO A 51 -8.58 10.00 -0.80
N VAL A 52 -7.94 8.97 -0.23
CA VAL A 52 -6.49 8.97 0.00
C VAL A 52 -5.86 7.62 -0.33
N VAL A 53 -4.65 7.65 -0.89
CA VAL A 53 -3.83 6.49 -1.22
C VAL A 53 -2.54 6.56 -0.42
N ILE A 54 -2.25 5.49 0.32
CA ILE A 54 -1.01 5.33 1.10
C ILE A 54 -0.08 4.40 0.32
N ASP A 55 0.95 4.99 -0.30
CA ASP A 55 1.97 4.29 -1.05
C ASP A 55 3.25 4.12 -0.24
N ASN A 56 3.19 3.19 0.71
CA ASN A 56 4.32 2.79 1.53
C ASN A 56 4.30 1.28 1.71
N THR A 57 5.48 0.65 1.76
CA THR A 57 5.59 -0.80 1.88
C THR A 57 4.81 -1.42 3.05
N ASN A 58 4.67 -0.71 4.19
CA ASN A 58 3.85 -1.10 5.36
C ASN A 58 3.88 -2.62 5.66
N PRO A 59 5.08 -3.17 5.94
CA PRO A 59 5.29 -4.61 5.95
C PRO A 59 4.55 -5.32 7.08
N THR A 60 4.37 -4.67 8.24
CA THR A 60 3.75 -5.28 9.43
C THR A 60 2.30 -4.85 9.62
N ARG A 61 1.52 -5.65 10.36
CA ARG A 61 0.18 -5.26 10.85
C ARG A 61 0.22 -3.96 11.64
N GLN A 62 1.26 -3.76 12.46
CA GLN A 62 1.42 -2.54 13.24
C GLN A 62 1.61 -1.30 12.36
N ASP A 63 2.35 -1.41 11.25
CA ASP A 63 2.49 -0.30 10.31
C ASP A 63 1.18 0.04 9.62
N ARG A 64 0.39 -0.97 9.25
CA ARG A 64 -0.91 -0.79 8.61
C ARG A 64 -1.96 -0.23 9.57
N ARG A 65 -1.95 -0.69 10.83
CA ARG A 65 -2.87 -0.25 11.90
C ARG A 65 -2.93 1.27 12.05
N ARG A 66 -1.79 1.97 11.89
CA ARG A 66 -1.69 3.44 11.97
C ARG A 66 -2.63 4.18 11.01
N TYR A 67 -2.94 3.57 9.87
CA TYR A 67 -3.84 4.15 8.86
C TYR A 67 -5.26 3.60 8.99
N ILE A 68 -5.39 2.31 9.32
CA ILE A 68 -6.68 1.64 9.38
C ILE A 68 -7.53 2.17 10.54
N GLU A 69 -6.95 2.34 11.74
CA GLU A 69 -7.73 2.77 12.90
C GLU A 69 -8.34 4.17 12.72
N PRO A 70 -7.57 5.21 12.33
CA PRO A 70 -8.16 6.54 12.09
C PRO A 70 -9.15 6.54 10.92
N ALA A 71 -8.87 5.78 9.85
CA ALA A 71 -9.79 5.69 8.72
C ALA A 71 -11.13 5.07 9.13
N LYS A 72 -11.11 3.98 9.90
CA LYS A 72 -12.34 3.36 10.42
C LYS A 72 -13.08 4.27 11.39
N ALA A 73 -12.37 4.98 12.26
CA ALA A 73 -12.98 5.95 13.17
C ALA A 73 -13.66 7.12 12.42
N ALA A 74 -13.23 7.40 11.20
CA ALA A 74 -13.83 8.39 10.30
C ALA A 74 -14.83 7.80 9.30
N ASP A 75 -15.27 6.55 9.49
CA ASP A 75 -16.21 5.81 8.63
C ASP A 75 -15.74 5.63 7.17
N TYR A 76 -14.42 5.56 6.94
CA TYR A 76 -13.88 5.24 5.61
C TYR A 76 -13.95 3.74 5.32
N SER A 77 -14.13 3.42 4.05
CA SER A 77 -13.89 2.06 3.55
C SER A 77 -12.40 1.87 3.25
N VAL A 78 -11.80 0.83 3.84
CA VAL A 78 -10.36 0.58 3.78
C VAL A 78 -10.05 -0.60 2.87
N HIS A 79 -9.30 -0.34 1.79
CA HIS A 79 -8.94 -1.33 0.76
C HIS A 79 -7.44 -1.63 0.77
N SER A 80 -7.08 -2.90 0.86
CA SER A 80 -5.67 -3.32 0.76
C SER A 80 -5.31 -3.75 -0.66
N TYR A 81 -4.15 -3.34 -1.16
CA TYR A 81 -3.50 -3.88 -2.35
C TYR A 81 -2.18 -4.53 -1.95
N PHE A 82 -2.21 -5.86 -1.84
CA PHE A 82 -1.02 -6.64 -1.52
C PHE A 82 -0.35 -7.13 -2.81
N PHE A 83 0.87 -6.68 -3.06
CA PHE A 83 1.63 -7.11 -4.22
C PHE A 83 2.46 -8.34 -3.86
N GLN A 84 2.34 -9.38 -4.69
CA GLN A 84 3.21 -10.54 -4.60
C GLN A 84 4.67 -10.10 -4.75
N SER A 85 5.40 -10.15 -3.64
CA SER A 85 6.79 -9.70 -3.56
C SER A 85 7.68 -10.92 -3.39
N ARG A 86 8.04 -11.57 -4.51
CA ARG A 86 9.04 -12.64 -4.50
C ARG A 86 10.42 -12.00 -4.35
N VAL A 87 11.15 -12.37 -3.31
CA VAL A 87 12.45 -11.77 -2.93
C VAL A 87 13.40 -11.68 -4.12
N ALA A 88 13.54 -12.75 -4.89
CA ALA A 88 14.39 -12.79 -6.09
C ALA A 88 13.98 -11.76 -7.15
N GLU A 89 12.68 -11.60 -7.40
CA GLU A 89 12.14 -10.63 -8.36
C GLU A 89 12.27 -9.18 -7.84
N CYS A 90 12.17 -8.97 -6.52
CA CYS A 90 12.40 -7.67 -5.91
C CYS A 90 13.87 -7.26 -6.00
N ILE A 91 14.80 -8.19 -5.80
CA ILE A 91 16.24 -7.94 -5.95
C ILE A 91 16.57 -7.63 -7.41
N ALA A 92 16.13 -8.47 -8.35
CA ALA A 92 16.37 -8.26 -9.78
C ALA A 92 15.83 -6.90 -10.26
N ARG A 93 14.62 -6.52 -9.85
CA ARG A 93 14.03 -5.20 -10.16
C ARG A 93 14.75 -4.03 -9.49
N ASN A 94 15.41 -4.26 -8.35
CA ASN A 94 16.17 -3.22 -7.68
C ASN A 94 17.52 -3.02 -8.37
N GLU A 95 18.15 -4.07 -8.86
CA GLU A 95 19.43 -4.03 -9.57
C GLU A 95 19.34 -3.27 -10.91
N THR A 96 18.18 -3.30 -11.58
CA THR A 96 17.93 -2.52 -12.81
C THR A 96 17.76 -1.03 -12.58
N ARG A 97 17.64 -0.56 -11.32
CA ARG A 97 17.50 0.87 -11.00
C ARG A 97 18.85 1.59 -11.10
N PRO A 98 18.84 2.91 -11.38
CA PRO A 98 20.00 3.77 -11.20
C PRO A 98 20.55 3.62 -9.78
N GLU A 99 21.87 3.65 -9.62
CA GLU A 99 22.55 3.38 -8.34
C GLU A 99 22.00 4.22 -7.18
N GLN A 100 21.67 5.49 -7.44
CA GLN A 100 21.12 6.43 -6.45
C GLN A 100 19.70 6.06 -5.98
N GLN A 101 19.01 5.17 -6.70
CA GLN A 101 17.66 4.68 -6.40
C GLN A 101 17.64 3.21 -5.97
N ARG A 102 18.81 2.56 -5.90
CA ARG A 102 18.92 1.18 -5.43
C ARG A 102 18.76 1.14 -3.91
N VAL A 103 17.84 0.30 -3.46
CA VAL A 103 17.69 -0.02 -2.05
C VAL A 103 18.77 -1.03 -1.64
N PRO A 104 19.44 -0.87 -0.49
CA PRO A 104 20.38 -1.86 -0.01
C PRO A 104 19.76 -3.26 0.09
N LYS A 105 20.50 -4.28 -0.36
CA LYS A 105 20.03 -5.68 -0.35
C LYS A 105 19.63 -6.14 1.06
N THR A 106 20.36 -5.70 2.08
CA THR A 106 20.06 -5.98 3.50
C THR A 106 18.69 -5.43 3.92
N ALA A 107 18.36 -4.21 3.50
CA ALA A 107 17.06 -3.59 3.78
C ALA A 107 15.91 -4.31 3.05
N LEU A 108 16.13 -4.75 1.80
CA LEU A 108 15.15 -5.56 1.06
C LEU A 108 14.88 -6.89 1.76
N LEU A 109 15.94 -7.62 2.12
CA LEU A 109 15.82 -8.92 2.81
C LEU A 109 15.14 -8.77 4.17
N HIS A 110 15.50 -7.75 4.95
CA HIS A 110 14.85 -7.45 6.22
C HIS A 110 13.35 -7.20 6.02
N THR A 111 12.98 -6.34 5.06
CA THR A 111 11.58 -6.02 4.75
C THR A 111 10.79 -7.25 4.35
N CYS A 112 11.36 -8.12 3.51
CA CYS A 112 10.71 -9.38 3.13
C CYS A 112 10.55 -10.34 4.31
N LYS A 113 11.49 -10.32 5.28
CA LYS A 113 11.43 -11.17 6.49
C LYS A 113 10.32 -10.73 7.44
N ILE A 114 10.11 -9.43 7.61
CA ILE A 114 9.08 -8.87 8.49
C ILE A 114 7.72 -8.64 7.80
N LEU A 115 7.61 -9.02 6.53
CA LEU A 115 6.39 -8.83 5.74
C LEU A 115 5.31 -9.79 6.22
N GLU A 116 4.30 -9.22 6.87
CA GLU A 116 3.09 -9.92 7.30
C GLU A 116 2.02 -9.79 6.22
N ARG A 117 1.41 -10.93 5.85
CA ARG A 117 0.30 -10.94 4.90
C ARG A 117 -0.88 -10.16 5.49
N PRO A 118 -1.47 -9.20 4.75
CA PRO A 118 -2.69 -8.52 5.15
C PRO A 118 -3.80 -9.54 5.41
N ALA A 119 -4.59 -9.31 6.45
CA ALA A 119 -5.73 -10.16 6.81
C ALA A 119 -6.95 -9.31 7.15
N ARG A 120 -8.16 -9.87 6.98
CA ARG A 120 -9.42 -9.13 7.19
C ARG A 120 -9.59 -8.61 8.61
N GLU A 121 -9.02 -9.29 9.61
CA GLU A 121 -9.11 -8.90 11.02
C GLU A 121 -8.44 -7.54 11.30
N GLU A 122 -7.56 -7.09 10.42
CA GLU A 122 -6.94 -5.77 10.53
C GLU A 122 -7.96 -4.64 10.31
N GLY A 123 -9.09 -4.93 9.64
CA GLY A 123 -10.16 -3.96 9.38
C GLY A 123 -10.28 -3.52 7.92
N PHE A 124 -9.85 -4.35 6.97
CA PHE A 124 -10.04 -4.10 5.54
C PHE A 124 -11.46 -4.48 5.09
N ASN A 125 -12.13 -3.58 4.37
CA ASN A 125 -13.42 -3.84 3.74
C ASN A 125 -13.23 -4.74 2.50
N GLN A 126 -12.23 -4.42 1.68
CA GLN A 126 -11.87 -5.20 0.49
C GLN A 126 -10.37 -5.40 0.42
N MET A 127 -9.97 -6.54 -0.12
CA MET A 127 -8.58 -6.93 -0.23
C MET A 127 -8.30 -7.41 -1.64
N TRP A 128 -7.21 -6.92 -2.21
CA TRP A 128 -6.80 -7.22 -3.57
C TRP A 128 -5.39 -7.80 -3.55
N PHE A 129 -5.22 -8.92 -4.23
CA PHE A 129 -3.93 -9.55 -4.45
C PHE A 129 -3.44 -9.19 -5.85
N VAL A 130 -2.27 -8.56 -5.93
CA VAL A 130 -1.71 -8.08 -7.19
C VAL A 130 -0.48 -8.91 -7.54
N ARG A 131 -0.48 -9.51 -8.73
CA ARG A 131 0.64 -10.31 -9.25
C ARG A 131 1.16 -9.68 -10.54
N PRO A 132 2.48 -9.75 -10.80
CA PRO A 132 2.99 -9.39 -12.13
C PRO A 132 2.39 -10.35 -13.17
N ALA A 133 1.88 -9.79 -14.27
CA ALA A 133 1.50 -10.58 -15.44
C ALA A 133 2.73 -10.91 -16.30
N LEU A 134 2.60 -11.86 -17.22
CA LEU A 134 3.57 -12.02 -18.31
C LEU A 134 3.47 -10.78 -19.23
N GLY A 135 4.43 -9.85 -19.14
CA GLY A 135 4.48 -8.60 -19.91
C GLY A 135 4.30 -7.34 -19.05
N ASP A 136 3.97 -6.21 -19.71
CA ASP A 136 3.71 -4.92 -19.04
C ASP A 136 2.29 -4.88 -18.43
N GLY A 137 2.08 -5.63 -17.35
CA GLY A 137 0.77 -5.70 -16.70
C GLY A 137 0.78 -6.27 -15.29
N PHE A 138 -0.36 -6.08 -14.61
CA PHE A 138 -0.64 -6.67 -13.30
C PHE A 138 -1.96 -7.44 -13.37
N LEU A 139 -1.95 -8.66 -12.83
CA LEU A 139 -3.15 -9.41 -12.52
C LEU A 139 -3.63 -8.97 -11.14
N VAL A 140 -4.87 -8.51 -11.04
CA VAL A 140 -5.50 -8.06 -9.79
C VAL A 140 -6.63 -9.01 -9.48
N GLU A 141 -6.47 -9.79 -8.42
CA GLU A 141 -7.44 -10.79 -7.96
C GLU A 141 -8.08 -10.27 -6.67
N GLU A 142 -9.42 -10.28 -6.61
CA GLU A 142 -10.11 -10.02 -5.36
C GLU A 142 -9.89 -11.19 -4.39
N ARG A 143 -9.51 -10.85 -3.15
CA ARG A 143 -9.34 -11.84 -2.09
C ARG A 143 -10.61 -11.89 -1.26
N HIS A 144 -11.43 -12.88 -1.57
CA HIS A 144 -12.35 -13.45 -0.59
C HIS A 144 -11.51 -14.43 0.23
N ASP A 145 -11.26 -14.14 1.50
CA ASP A 145 -10.61 -15.14 2.35
C ASP A 145 -11.64 -16.26 2.52
N GLU A 146 -11.38 -17.41 1.90
CA GLU A 146 -12.03 -18.66 2.29
C GLU A 146 -11.58 -18.94 3.72
N VAL A 147 -12.50 -18.73 4.65
CA VAL A 147 -12.41 -19.29 6.00
C VAL A 147 -12.38 -20.81 5.82
N ARG A 148 -11.25 -21.43 6.14
CA ARG A 148 -11.13 -22.88 6.23
C ARG A 148 -10.61 -23.27 7.60
#